data_AF-A0A1G8R8Q9-F1
#
_entry.id   AF-A0A1G8R8Q9-F1
#
_cell.length_a   1.000
_cell.length_b   1.000
_cell.length_c   1.000
_cell.angle_alpha   90.00
_cell.angle_beta   90.00
_cell.angle_gamma   90.00
#
_symmetry.space_group_name_H-M   'P 1'
#
loop_
_entity.id
_entity.type
_entity.pdbx_description
1 polymer ?
#
loop_
_entity_poly.entity_id
_entity_poly.type
_entity_poly.pdbx_seq_one_letter_code
_entity_poly.pdbx_strand_id
1 'polypeptide(L)'
;MEWFLIKKIAVLISVFLLLSVLFIFYQHNQPPVAKDITNSKQAGAINVLTIEKIGGGWFSLYYNHQQEIKLGFLEQNVLGTWEVNSVDNREEAKREPFEAGIYWNVESSPGSQKCYYYGAASNQIVEKIKLSINEESYKVLDLKSSGTSNVRYFLEVHDDDECGPYHFKAVSEGGHLIAEEKVFSNTY
;
A
#
# COMPACT_ATOMS: atom_id res chain seq x y z
N MET A 1 -42.54 16.62 -38.69
CA MET A 1 -42.58 15.59 -37.61
C MET A 1 -41.18 15.26 -37.10
N GLU A 2 -40.18 15.16 -37.99
CA GLU A 2 -38.78 14.80 -37.67
C GLU A 2 -38.07 15.77 -36.71
N TRP A 3 -38.31 17.09 -36.84
CA TRP A 3 -37.69 18.10 -35.96
C TRP A 3 -38.00 17.92 -34.46
N PHE A 4 -39.23 17.52 -34.14
CA PHE A 4 -39.63 17.26 -32.76
C PHE A 4 -38.97 15.99 -32.21
N LEU A 5 -38.75 14.98 -33.06
CA LEU A 5 -38.06 13.74 -32.68
C LEU A 5 -36.59 14.00 -32.39
N ILE A 6 -35.91 14.76 -33.27
CA ILE A 6 -34.49 15.14 -33.10
C ILE A 6 -34.27 15.90 -31.78
N LYS A 7 -35.16 16.85 -31.44
CA LYS A 7 -35.07 17.58 -30.16
C LYS A 7 -35.20 16.68 -28.94
N LYS A 8 -36.13 15.72 -28.96
CA LYS A 8 -36.30 14.76 -27.84
C LYS A 8 -35.09 13.86 -27.68
N ILE A 9 -34.54 13.37 -28.79
CA ILE A 9 -33.31 12.54 -28.78
C ILE A 9 -32.14 13.36 -28.24
N ALA A 10 -31.96 14.60 -28.69
CA ALA A 10 -30.89 15.46 -28.20
C ALA A 10 -30.98 15.69 -26.68
N VAL A 11 -32.17 16.00 -26.16
CA VAL A 11 -32.39 16.17 -24.71
C VAL A 11 -32.07 14.89 -23.94
N LEU A 12 -32.51 13.72 -24.43
CA LEU A 12 -32.21 12.43 -23.79
C LEU A 12 -30.70 12.15 -23.75
N ILE A 13 -29.99 12.40 -24.86
CA ILE A 13 -28.53 12.25 -24.92
C ILE A 13 -27.86 13.21 -23.92
N SER A 14 -28.27 14.48 -23.87
CA SER A 14 -27.71 15.46 -22.94
C SER A 14 -27.93 15.06 -21.48
N VAL A 15 -29.13 14.59 -21.12
CA VAL A 15 -29.42 14.10 -19.76
C VAL A 15 -28.58 12.87 -19.43
N PHE A 16 -28.47 11.91 -20.36
CA PHE A 16 -27.66 10.71 -20.16
C PHE A 16 -26.17 11.03 -19.98
N LEU A 17 -25.62 11.96 -20.77
CA LEU A 17 -24.23 12.42 -20.63
C LEU A 17 -24.01 13.10 -19.27
N LEU A 18 -24.93 13.97 -18.86
CA LEU A 18 -24.84 14.64 -17.56
C LEU A 18 -24.87 13.63 -16.40
N LEU A 19 -25.76 12.65 -16.45
CA LEU A 19 -25.82 11.58 -15.46
C LEU A 19 -24.55 10.72 -15.46
N SER A 20 -23.98 10.43 -16.63
CA SER A 20 -22.75 9.66 -16.75
C SER A 20 -21.56 10.41 -16.14
N VAL A 21 -21.44 11.71 -16.38
CA VAL A 21 -20.38 12.55 -15.78
C VAL A 21 -20.53 12.61 -14.27
N LEU A 22 -21.75 12.81 -13.76
CA LEU A 22 -22.02 12.79 -12.32
C LEU A 22 -21.68 11.44 -11.70
N PHE A 23 -21.99 10.34 -12.38
CA PHE A 23 -21.63 9.00 -11.92
C PHE A 23 -20.12 8.79 -11.85
N ILE A 24 -19.37 9.16 -12.89
CA ILE A 24 -17.91 9.07 -12.91
C ILE A 24 -17.29 9.93 -11.79
N PHE A 25 -17.79 11.16 -11.61
CA PHE A 25 -17.33 12.04 -10.55
C PHE A 25 -17.62 11.47 -9.15
N TYR A 26 -18.80 10.86 -8.96
CA TYR A 26 -19.13 10.17 -7.73
C TYR A 26 -18.15 9.04 -7.43
N GLN A 27 -17.84 8.22 -8.44
CA GLN A 27 -16.91 7.10 -8.29
C GLN A 27 -15.47 7.55 -7.98
N HIS A 28 -14.99 8.61 -8.64
CA HIS A 28 -13.67 9.17 -8.36
C HIS A 28 -13.49 9.64 -6.91
N ASN A 29 -14.58 10.00 -6.23
CA ASN A 29 -14.53 10.42 -4.83
C ASN A 29 -14.72 9.28 -3.82
N GLN A 30 -14.99 8.05 -4.26
CA GLN A 30 -15.13 6.92 -3.35
C GLN A 30 -13.75 6.40 -2.92
N PRO A 31 -13.56 6.06 -1.63
CA PRO A 31 -12.36 5.37 -1.18
C PRO A 31 -12.32 3.92 -1.74
N PRO A 32 -11.12 3.34 -1.88
CA PRO A 32 -10.98 1.95 -2.31
C PRO A 32 -11.52 0.99 -1.26
N VAL A 33 -12.11 -0.11 -1.72
CA VAL A 33 -12.52 -1.23 -0.88
C VAL A 33 -11.79 -2.51 -1.28
N ALA A 34 -11.73 -3.50 -0.37
CA ALA A 34 -11.00 -4.75 -0.60
C ALA A 34 -11.41 -5.46 -1.90
N LYS A 35 -12.69 -5.36 -2.26
CA LYS A 35 -13.25 -5.93 -3.49
C LYS A 35 -12.61 -5.34 -4.75
N ASP A 36 -12.24 -4.07 -4.75
CA ASP A 36 -11.62 -3.41 -5.91
C ASP A 36 -10.24 -4.02 -6.20
N ILE A 37 -9.50 -4.27 -5.12
CA ILE A 37 -8.16 -4.85 -5.16
C ILE A 37 -8.23 -6.30 -5.59
N THR A 38 -9.10 -7.12 -4.96
CA THR A 38 -9.24 -8.55 -5.30
C THR A 38 -9.73 -8.77 -6.73
N ASN A 39 -10.45 -7.82 -7.32
CA ASN A 39 -10.92 -7.89 -8.69
C ASN A 39 -9.96 -7.25 -9.71
N SER A 40 -8.86 -6.64 -9.25
CA SER A 40 -7.88 -6.07 -10.16
C SER A 40 -7.25 -7.18 -10.98
N LYS A 41 -7.03 -6.91 -12.28
CA LYS A 41 -6.42 -7.88 -13.20
C LYS A 41 -5.02 -8.32 -12.76
N GLN A 42 -4.31 -7.45 -12.03
CA GLN A 42 -2.96 -7.72 -11.53
C GLN A 42 -2.96 -8.52 -10.22
N ALA A 43 -4.11 -8.63 -9.54
CA ALA A 43 -4.17 -9.11 -8.18
C ALA A 43 -3.93 -10.63 -8.04
N GLY A 44 -4.33 -11.46 -9.00
CA GLY A 44 -4.34 -12.91 -8.78
C GLY A 44 -5.11 -13.27 -7.48
N ALA A 45 -4.72 -14.35 -6.80
CA ALA A 45 -5.29 -14.70 -5.50
C ALA A 45 -4.60 -13.90 -4.38
N ILE A 46 -5.18 -12.77 -3.99
CA ILE A 46 -4.70 -11.94 -2.88
C ILE A 46 -5.67 -11.90 -1.71
N ASN A 47 -5.12 -11.73 -0.51
CA ASN A 47 -5.90 -11.47 0.69
C ASN A 47 -5.55 -10.08 1.24
N VAL A 48 -6.48 -9.14 1.10
CA VAL A 48 -6.29 -7.74 1.52
C VAL A 48 -6.24 -7.66 3.05
N LEU A 49 -5.15 -7.12 3.57
CA LEU A 49 -4.93 -6.95 5.01
C LEU A 49 -5.43 -5.59 5.49
N THR A 50 -5.03 -4.54 4.81
CA THR A 50 -5.46 -3.16 5.11
C THR A 50 -5.48 -2.32 3.83
N ILE A 51 -6.23 -1.23 3.88
CA ILE A 51 -6.28 -0.19 2.85
C ILE A 51 -6.14 1.14 3.57
N GLU A 52 -5.11 1.90 3.24
CA GLU A 52 -4.78 3.13 3.95
C GLU A 52 -4.43 4.25 2.98
N LYS A 53 -4.75 5.48 3.40
CA LYS A 53 -4.37 6.69 2.67
C LYS A 53 -3.09 7.26 3.29
N ILE A 54 -2.03 7.37 2.49
CA ILE A 54 -0.69 7.73 2.98
C ILE A 54 -0.07 8.75 2.00
N GLY A 55 0.46 9.86 2.49
CA GLY A 55 1.04 10.89 1.60
C GLY A 55 0.12 11.39 0.48
N GLY A 56 -1.21 11.28 0.64
CA GLY A 56 -2.21 11.62 -0.37
C GLY A 56 -2.62 10.49 -1.33
N GLY A 57 -1.84 9.42 -1.44
CA GLY A 57 -2.15 8.23 -2.24
C GLY A 57 -2.92 7.16 -1.44
N TRP A 58 -3.49 6.18 -2.14
CA TRP A 58 -4.11 5.02 -1.52
C TRP A 58 -3.25 3.78 -1.72
N PHE A 59 -3.15 2.98 -0.67
CA PHE A 59 -2.28 1.81 -0.61
C PHE A 59 -3.03 0.65 -0.01
N SER A 60 -2.58 -0.55 -0.34
CA SER A 60 -3.04 -1.76 0.34
C SER A 60 -1.88 -2.65 0.71
N LEU A 61 -1.90 -3.16 1.94
CA LEU A 61 -1.12 -4.34 2.28
C LEU A 61 -1.98 -5.56 2.01
N TYR A 62 -1.41 -6.57 1.37
CA TYR A 62 -2.10 -7.82 1.08
C TYR A 62 -1.14 -9.00 1.12
N TYR A 63 -1.67 -10.21 1.32
CA TYR A 63 -0.94 -11.44 1.05
C TYR A 63 -1.10 -11.82 -0.42
N ASN A 64 0.01 -12.10 -1.10
CA ASN A 64 -0.04 -12.74 -2.42
C ASN A 64 -0.36 -14.24 -2.30
N HIS A 65 -0.44 -14.93 -3.43
CA HIS A 65 -0.69 -16.38 -3.48
C HIS A 65 0.39 -17.21 -2.74
N GLN A 66 1.58 -16.66 -2.53
CA GLN A 66 2.69 -17.29 -1.80
C GLN A 66 2.67 -16.98 -0.30
N GLN A 67 1.63 -16.30 0.22
CA GLN A 67 1.52 -15.82 1.61
C GLN A 67 2.56 -14.76 1.99
N GLU A 68 3.07 -14.00 1.02
CA GLU A 68 3.98 -12.88 1.27
C GLU A 68 3.20 -11.58 1.42
N ILE A 69 3.62 -10.73 2.37
CA ILE A 69 3.08 -9.38 2.52
C ILE A 69 3.66 -8.49 1.42
N LYS A 70 2.77 -7.89 0.64
CA LYS A 70 3.12 -6.94 -0.43
C LYS A 70 2.40 -5.62 -0.21
N LEU A 71 3.01 -4.55 -0.71
CA LEU A 71 2.38 -3.24 -0.83
C LEU A 71 1.85 -3.07 -2.25
N GLY A 72 0.58 -2.69 -2.37
CA GLY A 72 -0.06 -2.36 -3.63
C GLY A 72 -0.38 -0.88 -3.68
N PHE A 73 0.07 -0.21 -4.72
CA PHE A 73 -0.31 1.17 -5.03
C PHE A 73 -1.64 1.17 -5.75
N LEU A 74 -2.64 1.87 -5.19
CA LEU A 74 -3.99 1.91 -5.75
C LEU A 74 -4.18 3.18 -6.58
N GLU A 75 -4.67 3.00 -7.79
CA GLU A 75 -5.02 4.09 -8.69
C GLU A 75 -6.42 3.92 -9.24
N GLN A 76 -7.04 5.03 -9.62
CA GLN A 76 -8.33 5.02 -10.29
C GLN A 76 -8.13 5.04 -11.80
N ASN A 77 -8.85 4.16 -12.48
CA ASN A 77 -8.99 4.26 -13.93
C ASN A 77 -9.93 5.40 -14.32
N VAL A 78 -10.13 5.59 -15.63
CA VAL A 78 -10.97 6.65 -16.22
C VAL A 78 -12.44 6.60 -15.76
N LEU A 79 -12.92 5.46 -15.28
CA LEU A 79 -14.29 5.29 -14.77
C LEU A 79 -14.39 5.51 -13.25
N GLY A 80 -13.28 5.83 -12.56
CA GLY A 80 -13.21 6.00 -11.12
C GLY A 80 -13.12 4.69 -10.33
N THR A 81 -12.91 3.55 -10.99
CA THR A 81 -12.72 2.26 -10.30
C THR A 81 -11.26 2.11 -9.88
N TRP A 82 -11.04 1.64 -8.66
CA TRP A 82 -9.71 1.37 -8.11
C TRP A 82 -9.09 0.10 -8.67
N GLU A 83 -7.81 0.15 -8.98
CA GLU A 83 -6.99 -0.98 -9.40
C GLU A 83 -5.58 -0.89 -8.82
N VAL A 84 -4.89 -2.03 -8.73
CA VAL A 84 -3.48 -2.08 -8.35
C VAL A 84 -2.65 -1.67 -9.57
N ASN A 85 -1.92 -0.56 -9.48
CA ASN A 85 -1.12 -0.04 -10.59
C ASN A 85 0.16 -0.87 -10.83
N SER A 86 0.78 -1.35 -9.75
CA SER A 86 1.96 -2.22 -9.82
C SER A 86 1.96 -3.26 -8.71
N VAL A 87 2.03 -4.53 -9.11
CA VAL A 87 2.66 -5.60 -8.32
C VAL A 87 4.08 -5.68 -8.84
N ASP A 88 5.07 -5.19 -8.10
CA ASP A 88 6.44 -5.24 -8.59
C ASP A 88 6.83 -6.71 -8.82
N ASN A 89 7.06 -7.08 -10.08
CA ASN A 89 7.48 -8.43 -10.52
C ASN A 89 9.00 -8.62 -10.35
N ARG A 90 9.69 -7.74 -9.61
CA ARG A 90 11.09 -7.96 -9.23
C ARG A 90 11.17 -9.28 -8.48
N GLU A 91 11.95 -10.21 -9.03
CA GLU A 91 12.09 -11.60 -8.59
C GLU A 91 11.88 -11.76 -7.09
N GLU A 92 10.71 -12.31 -6.75
CA GLU A 92 10.25 -12.52 -5.40
C GLU A 92 11.15 -13.57 -4.74
N ALA A 93 12.18 -13.10 -4.03
CA ALA A 93 12.84 -13.96 -3.06
C ALA A 93 11.79 -14.29 -2.00
N LYS A 94 11.35 -15.55 -1.98
CA LYS A 94 10.46 -16.13 -0.99
C LYS A 94 10.99 -15.80 0.42
N ARG A 95 10.54 -14.68 1.01
CA ARG A 95 11.09 -14.24 2.30
C ARG A 95 10.30 -14.93 3.40
N GLU A 96 10.86 -16.02 3.92
CA GLU A 96 10.57 -16.53 5.27
C GLU A 96 10.50 -15.34 6.24
N PRO A 97 9.68 -15.40 7.31
CA PRO A 97 9.68 -14.36 8.34
C PRO A 97 11.11 -14.03 8.73
N PHE A 98 11.46 -12.74 8.65
CA PHE A 98 12.82 -12.26 8.80
C PHE A 98 13.43 -12.81 10.10
N GLU A 99 12.71 -12.65 11.21
CA GLU A 99 12.97 -13.30 12.49
C GLU A 99 11.69 -13.40 13.32
N ALA A 100 11.47 -14.54 14.01
CA ALA A 100 10.45 -14.69 15.05
C ALA A 100 9.00 -14.27 14.67
N GLY A 101 8.60 -14.32 13.39
CA GLY A 101 7.27 -13.90 12.95
C GLY A 101 7.14 -12.39 12.64
N ILE A 102 8.27 -11.68 12.61
CA ILE A 102 8.39 -10.32 12.07
C ILE A 102 8.63 -10.39 10.57
N TYR A 103 7.83 -9.63 9.82
CA TYR A 103 7.93 -9.41 8.40
C TYR A 103 8.13 -7.93 8.17
N TRP A 104 9.11 -7.57 7.36
CA TRP A 104 9.34 -6.18 7.01
C TRP A 104 9.93 -6.10 5.60
N ASN A 105 9.66 -5.00 4.91
CA ASN A 105 10.15 -4.76 3.57
C ASN A 105 10.27 -3.25 3.30
N VAL A 106 11.01 -2.93 2.25
CA VAL A 106 11.14 -1.57 1.71
C VAL A 106 10.83 -1.60 0.21
N GLU A 107 10.04 -0.63 -0.24
CA GLU A 107 9.65 -0.52 -1.65
C GLU A 107 9.67 0.94 -2.10
N SER A 108 10.25 1.18 -3.28
CA SER A 108 10.24 2.48 -3.93
C SER A 108 8.99 2.59 -4.81
N SER A 109 8.27 3.71 -4.77
CA SER A 109 7.15 3.90 -5.72
C SER A 109 7.67 4.14 -7.13
N PRO A 110 7.11 3.46 -8.16
CA PRO A 110 7.46 3.69 -9.55
C PRO A 110 7.38 5.17 -9.93
N GLY A 111 8.47 5.73 -10.47
CA GLY A 111 8.51 7.12 -10.95
C GLY A 111 8.53 8.21 -9.87
N SER A 112 8.77 7.85 -8.60
CA SER A 112 8.91 8.82 -7.51
C SER A 112 10.11 8.53 -6.61
N GLN A 113 10.70 9.57 -6.02
CA GLN A 113 11.75 9.48 -4.97
C GLN A 113 11.12 9.22 -3.59
N LYS A 114 10.19 8.28 -3.51
CA LYS A 114 9.52 7.90 -2.26
C LYS A 114 9.81 6.45 -1.93
N CYS A 115 10.18 6.22 -0.68
CA CYS A 115 10.43 4.91 -0.12
C CYS A 115 9.42 4.60 0.97
N TYR A 116 8.89 3.38 0.91
CA TYR A 116 7.86 2.90 1.81
C TYR A 116 8.41 1.71 2.58
N TYR A 117 8.51 1.88 3.89
CA TYR A 117 8.94 0.85 4.82
C TYR A 117 7.70 0.28 5.47
N TYR A 118 7.44 -1.01 5.28
CA TYR A 118 6.21 -1.64 5.75
C TYR A 118 6.46 -3.04 6.30
N GLY A 119 5.50 -3.55 7.05
CA GLY A 119 5.62 -4.88 7.60
C GLY A 119 4.48 -5.28 8.51
N ALA A 120 4.62 -6.47 9.08
CA ALA A 120 3.76 -6.97 10.12
C ALA A 120 4.56 -7.84 11.10
N ALA A 121 4.15 -7.82 12.35
CA ALA A 121 4.56 -8.82 13.32
C ALA A 121 3.38 -9.73 13.58
N SER A 122 3.61 -11.04 13.58
CA SER A 122 2.61 -12.05 13.91
C SER A 122 3.08 -12.89 15.09
N ASN A 123 2.16 -13.23 15.99
CA ASN A 123 2.44 -14.05 17.17
C ASN A 123 3.59 -13.53 18.07
N GLN A 124 3.83 -12.21 18.07
CA GLN A 124 4.83 -11.54 18.91
C GLN A 124 4.20 -10.33 19.60
N ILE A 125 4.57 -10.12 20.86
CA ILE A 125 4.22 -8.90 21.59
C ILE A 125 5.27 -7.84 21.25
N VAL A 126 5.02 -7.08 20.19
CA VAL A 126 5.87 -5.96 19.76
C VAL A 126 5.31 -4.68 20.36
N GLU A 127 6.11 -4.02 21.20
CA GLU A 127 5.75 -2.71 21.78
C GLU A 127 6.12 -1.57 20.81
N LYS A 128 7.30 -1.68 20.17
CA LYS A 128 7.84 -0.62 19.32
C LYS A 128 8.60 -1.21 18.13
N ILE A 129 8.34 -0.64 16.96
CA ILE A 129 9.23 -0.78 15.80
C ILE A 129 10.00 0.54 15.66
N LYS A 130 11.32 0.45 15.49
CA LYS A 130 12.20 1.59 15.30
C LYS A 130 12.90 1.46 13.95
N LEU A 131 12.92 2.55 13.19
CA LEU A 131 13.63 2.65 11.92
C LEU A 131 14.56 3.85 11.96
N SER A 132 15.86 3.62 11.74
CA SER A 132 16.81 4.70 11.44
C SER A 132 17.14 4.67 9.96
N ILE A 133 17.21 5.84 9.36
CA ILE A 133 17.61 6.03 7.96
C ILE A 133 18.88 6.86 8.02
N ASN A 134 19.95 6.42 7.36
CA ASN A 134 21.27 7.07 7.40
C ASN A 134 21.89 7.16 8.82
N GLU A 135 21.52 6.25 9.73
CA GLU A 135 22.13 6.08 11.07
C GLU A 135 22.01 7.27 12.05
N GLU A 136 21.37 8.37 11.69
CA GLU A 136 21.35 9.57 12.54
C GLU A 136 20.40 9.46 13.73
N SER A 137 19.20 8.91 13.52
CA SER A 137 18.19 8.78 14.58
C SER A 137 17.12 7.75 14.27
N TYR A 138 16.64 7.06 15.31
CA TYR A 138 15.50 6.17 15.20
C TYR A 138 14.17 6.92 15.26
N LYS A 139 13.34 6.73 14.24
CA LYS A 139 11.91 7.04 14.27
C LYS A 139 11.16 5.82 14.81
N VAL A 140 10.27 6.03 15.78
CA VAL A 140 9.34 4.99 16.24
C VAL A 140 8.16 4.97 15.27
N LEU A 141 7.85 3.79 14.72
CA LEU A 141 6.73 3.63 13.80
C LEU A 141 5.43 3.46 14.55
N ASP A 142 4.36 4.05 14.03
CA ASP A 142 3.01 3.85 14.54
C ASP A 142 2.57 2.41 14.24
N LEU A 143 2.29 1.65 15.30
CA LEU A 143 1.79 0.29 15.19
C LEU A 143 0.26 0.33 15.05
N LYS A 144 -0.23 -0.13 13.90
CA LYS A 144 -1.66 -0.37 13.67
C LYS A 144 -1.98 -1.77 14.20
N SER A 145 -2.59 -1.84 15.38
CA SER A 145 -3.08 -3.11 15.92
C SER A 145 -4.39 -3.50 15.24
N SER A 146 -4.50 -4.75 14.81
CA SER A 146 -5.76 -5.34 14.33
C SER A 146 -6.57 -5.98 15.47
N GLY A 147 -6.27 -5.67 16.74
CA GLY A 147 -6.97 -6.22 17.91
C GLY A 147 -6.50 -7.62 18.36
N THR A 148 -5.38 -8.12 17.82
CA THR A 148 -4.72 -9.39 18.19
C THR A 148 -3.19 -9.18 18.27
N SER A 149 -2.43 -10.24 18.60
CA SER A 149 -0.94 -10.30 18.55
C SER A 149 -0.33 -10.05 17.16
N ASN A 150 -1.14 -9.59 16.21
CA ASN A 150 -0.75 -9.22 14.87
C ASN A 150 -0.78 -7.69 14.75
N VAL A 151 0.40 -7.08 14.71
CA VAL A 151 0.55 -5.64 14.48
C VAL A 151 1.07 -5.39 13.08
N ARG A 152 0.63 -4.30 12.48
CA ARG A 152 1.08 -3.84 11.16
C ARG A 152 1.69 -2.46 11.32
N TYR A 153 2.65 -2.14 10.47
CA TYR A 153 3.29 -0.83 10.49
C TYR A 153 3.66 -0.38 9.10
N PHE A 154 3.73 0.93 8.95
CA PHE A 154 4.03 1.58 7.70
C PHE A 154 4.70 2.92 7.96
N LEU A 155 5.71 3.25 7.17
CA LEU A 155 6.34 4.56 7.12
C LEU A 155 6.61 4.95 5.67
N GLU A 156 6.11 6.12 5.29
CA GLU A 156 6.54 6.81 4.08
C GLU A 156 7.72 7.72 4.41
N VAL A 157 8.74 7.66 3.56
CA VAL A 157 9.93 8.49 3.65
C VAL A 157 10.18 9.10 2.28
N HIS A 158 10.35 10.41 2.28
CA HIS A 158 10.92 11.13 1.16
C HIS A 158 12.44 11.08 1.30
N ASP A 159 13.10 10.42 0.37
CA ASP A 159 14.55 10.37 0.30
C ASP A 159 14.97 10.59 -1.16
N ASP A 160 15.97 11.43 -1.37
CA ASP A 160 16.45 11.79 -2.71
C ASP A 160 17.27 10.66 -3.35
N ASP A 161 17.72 9.70 -2.53
CA ASP A 161 18.52 8.52 -2.91
C ASP A 161 17.66 7.24 -3.10
N GLU A 162 18.25 6.20 -3.72
CA GLU A 162 17.71 4.83 -3.66
C GLU A 162 17.45 4.48 -2.20
N CYS A 163 16.30 3.86 -1.88
CA CYS A 163 15.85 3.60 -0.49
C CYS A 163 17.01 3.23 0.43
N GLY A 164 17.49 4.25 1.14
CA GLY A 164 18.88 4.33 1.60
C GLY A 164 19.22 3.34 2.69
N PRO A 165 20.46 3.37 3.21
CA PRO A 165 20.83 2.52 4.33
C PRO A 165 19.85 2.70 5.48
N TYR A 166 19.33 1.57 5.97
CA TYR A 166 18.35 1.56 7.04
C TYR A 166 18.77 0.62 8.15
N HIS A 167 18.28 0.94 9.34
CA HIS A 167 18.42 0.11 10.52
C HIS A 167 17.05 -0.09 11.15
N PHE A 168 16.53 -1.30 10.99
CA PHE A 168 15.28 -1.75 11.54
C PHE A 168 15.50 -2.45 12.89
N LYS A 169 14.65 -2.14 13.88
CA LYS A 169 14.58 -2.83 15.17
C LYS A 169 13.14 -3.07 15.60
N ALA A 170 12.85 -4.30 15.99
CA ALA A 170 11.62 -4.66 16.69
C ALA A 170 11.92 -4.87 18.17
N VAL A 171 11.13 -4.24 19.05
CA VAL A 171 11.33 -4.29 20.50
C VAL A 171 10.04 -4.72 21.19
N SER A 172 10.15 -5.70 22.09
CA SER A 172 9.06 -6.24 22.90
C SER A 172 8.73 -5.36 24.11
N GLU A 173 7.62 -5.66 24.77
CA GLU A 173 7.30 -5.13 26.09
C GLU A 173 8.42 -5.43 27.09
N GLY A 174 8.95 -4.38 27.73
CA GLY A 174 10.10 -4.48 28.63
C GLY A 174 11.44 -4.18 27.98
N GLY A 175 11.45 -3.87 26.68
CA GLY A 175 12.62 -3.34 25.98
C GLY A 175 13.55 -4.38 25.38
N HIS A 176 13.17 -5.67 25.34
CA HIS A 176 14.00 -6.71 24.72
C HIS A 176 13.91 -6.62 23.19
N LEU A 177 15.07 -6.68 22.53
CA LEU A 177 15.18 -6.76 21.08
C LEU A 177 14.62 -8.10 20.59
N ILE A 178 13.67 -8.04 19.67
CA ILE A 178 13.04 -9.22 19.04
C ILE A 178 13.72 -9.51 17.69
N ALA A 179 13.95 -8.45 16.90
CA ALA A 179 14.54 -8.55 15.58
C ALA A 179 15.33 -7.29 15.24
N GLU A 180 16.40 -7.45 14.45
CA GLU A 180 17.25 -6.34 13.99
C GLU A 180 17.76 -6.60 12.57
N GLU A 181 17.51 -5.67 11.65
CA GLU A 181 18.15 -5.68 10.33
C GLU A 181 18.90 -4.38 10.10
N LYS A 182 20.09 -4.49 9.52
CA LYS A 182 20.89 -3.34 9.15
C LYS A 182 21.42 -3.51 7.74
N VAL A 183 20.97 -2.66 6.84
CA VAL A 183 21.49 -2.58 5.48
C VAL A 183 22.21 -1.26 5.31
N PHE A 184 23.48 -1.36 4.94
CA PHE A 184 24.31 -0.23 4.62
C PHE A 184 24.41 -0.08 3.11
N SER A 185 24.53 1.16 2.64
CA SER A 185 24.94 1.44 1.27
C SER A 185 26.29 0.75 1.06
N ASN A 186 26.34 -0.19 0.10
CA ASN A 186 27.60 -0.70 -0.40
C ASN A 186 28.29 0.46 -1.13
N THR A 187 29.09 1.22 -0.40
CA THR A 187 29.95 2.24 -0.99
C THR A 187 31.07 1.50 -1.72
N TYR A 188 30.99 1.42 -3.05
CA TYR A 188 32.11 1.13 -3.95
C TYR A 188 32.51 2.41 -4.68
#